data_AF-A0A1X1RLQ5-F1
#
_entry.id   AF-A0A1X1RLQ5-F1
#
_cell.length_a   1.000
_cell.length_b   1.000
_cell.length_c   1.000
_cell.angle_alpha   90.00
_cell.angle_beta   90.00
_cell.angle_gamma   90.00
#
_symmetry.space_group_name_H-M   'P 1'
#
loop_
_entity.id
_entity.type
_entity.pdbx_description
1 polymer ?
#
loop_
_entity_poly.entity_id
_entity_poly.type
_entity_poly.pdbx_seq_one_letter_code
_entity_poly.pdbx_strand_id
1 'polypeptide(L)'
;MAGRFNALAAGLAECGRNGLSRLLFDGVTAGRAHLAAGQGVRRAVDPLAAELAAWALAAAEIGAGLSCGARRYRDAEAAAAAGLR
;
A
#
# COMPACT_ATOMS: atom_id res chain seq x y z
N MET A 1 1.10 -1.49 16.91
CA MET A 1 0.50 -2.36 15.87
C MET A 1 -0.08 -1.56 14.71
N ALA A 2 -1.04 -0.65 14.91
CA ALA A 2 -1.61 0.18 13.83
C ALA A 2 -0.55 0.95 13.01
N GLY A 3 0.44 1.57 13.68
CA GLY A 3 1.54 2.26 13.00
C GLY A 3 2.38 1.35 12.08
N ARG A 4 2.50 0.05 12.38
CA ARG A 4 3.22 -0.91 11.54
C ARG A 4 2.45 -1.21 10.25
N PHE A 5 1.13 -1.35 10.34
CA PHE A 5 0.28 -1.54 9.16
C PHE A 5 0.27 -0.31 8.26
N ASN A 6 0.22 0.90 8.84
CA ASN A 6 0.34 2.14 8.07
C ASN A 6 1.70 2.28 7.39
N ALA A 7 2.80 1.91 8.08
CA ALA A 7 4.13 1.92 7.49
C ALA A 7 4.26 0.89 6.34
N LEU A 8 3.67 -0.29 6.51
CA LEU A 8 3.63 -1.32 5.47
C LEU A 8 2.81 -0.85 4.26
N ALA A 9 1.64 -0.22 4.48
CA ALA A 9 0.84 0.37 3.43
C ALA A 9 1.61 1.42 2.62
N ALA A 10 2.32 2.32 3.31
CA ALA A 10 3.15 3.33 2.67
C ALA A 10 4.29 2.71 1.84
N GLY A 11 4.98 1.69 2.38
CA GLY A 11 6.06 1.00 1.68
C GLY A 11 5.58 0.26 0.41
N LEU A 12 4.43 -0.43 0.49
CA LEU A 12 3.84 -1.12 -0.67
C LEU A 12 3.42 -0.14 -1.77
N ALA A 13 2.78 0.97 -1.38
CA ALA A 13 2.38 2.01 -2.33
C ALA A 13 3.61 2.64 -3.02
N GLU A 14 4.70 2.82 -2.28
CA GLU A 14 5.95 3.36 -2.84
C GLU A 14 6.66 2.37 -3.77
N CYS A 15 6.69 1.08 -3.44
CA CYS A 15 7.19 0.04 -4.33
C CYS A 15 6.43 -0.01 -5.65
N GLY A 16 5.09 0.07 -5.61
CA GLY A 16 4.26 0.11 -6.81
C GLY A 16 4.54 1.36 -7.66
N ARG A 17 4.57 2.54 -7.03
CA ARG A 17 4.82 3.81 -7.74
C ARG A 17 6.23 3.92 -8.29
N ASN A 18 7.27 3.62 -7.52
CA ASN A 18 8.64 3.89 -7.95
C ASN A 18 9.35 2.68 -8.55
N GLY A 19 9.04 1.48 -8.09
CA GLY A 19 9.69 0.26 -8.55
C GLY A 19 9.14 -0.18 -9.90
N LEU A 20 7.81 -0.21 -10.05
CA LEU A 20 7.17 -0.80 -11.23
C LEU A 20 6.87 0.23 -12.32
N SER A 21 6.46 1.46 -11.98
CA SER A 21 6.18 2.48 -13.00
C SER A 21 7.43 3.04 -13.69
N ARG A 22 8.61 2.97 -13.03
CA ARG A 22 9.89 3.39 -13.61
C ARG A 22 10.54 2.32 -14.49
N LEU A 23 9.96 1.13 -14.58
CA LEU A 23 10.40 0.12 -15.54
C LEU A 23 9.95 0.56 -16.95
N LEU A 24 10.71 1.49 -17.53
CA LEU A 24 10.56 1.97 -18.90
C LEU A 24 11.03 0.88 -19.87
N PHE A 25 10.19 -0.13 -20.09
CA PHE A 25 10.33 -1.08 -21.19
C PHE A 25 9.71 -0.53 -22.48
N ASP A 26 9.91 0.76 -22.76
CA ASP A 26 9.41 1.37 -23.97
C ASP A 26 10.39 1.16 -25.14
N GLY A 27 9.85 1.21 -26.35
CA GLY A 27 10.66 1.06 -27.57
C GLY A 27 11.68 2.17 -27.78
N VAL A 28 11.66 3.23 -26.97
CA VAL A 28 12.62 4.34 -26.99
C VAL A 28 13.95 3.88 -26.38
N THR A 29 13.91 3.01 -25.38
CA THR A 29 15.12 2.55 -24.65
C THR A 29 15.67 1.22 -25.18
N ALA A 30 14.82 0.31 -25.66
CA ALA A 30 15.24 -1.02 -26.14
C ALA A 30 15.35 -1.15 -27.67
N GLY A 31 14.93 -0.13 -28.43
CA GLY A 31 14.87 -0.18 -29.89
C GLY A 31 13.72 -1.05 -30.41
N ARG A 32 13.27 -0.79 -31.65
CA ARG A 32 12.07 -1.42 -32.23
C ARG A 32 12.10 -2.95 -32.27
N ALA A 33 13.28 -3.57 -32.25
CA ALA A 33 13.45 -5.02 -32.19
C ALA A 33 12.96 -5.66 -30.87
N HIS A 34 12.95 -4.89 -29.78
CA HIS A 34 12.59 -5.36 -28.44
C HIS A 34 11.26 -4.82 -27.94
N LEU A 35 10.50 -4.09 -28.77
CA LEU A 35 9.18 -3.55 -28.43
C LEU A 35 8.20 -4.64 -27.96
N ALA A 36 8.12 -5.76 -28.67
CA ALA A 36 7.21 -6.85 -28.29
C ALA A 36 7.58 -7.49 -26.95
N ALA A 37 8.90 -7.66 -26.70
CA ALA A 37 9.40 -8.17 -25.42
C ALA A 37 9.14 -7.19 -24.28
N GLY A 38 9.37 -5.89 -24.50
CA GLY A 38 9.10 -4.85 -23.51
C GLY A 38 7.62 -4.71 -23.16
N GLN A 39 6.73 -4.79 -24.17
CA GLN A 39 5.28 -4.84 -23.95
C GLN A 39 4.85 -6.11 -23.21
N GLY A 40 5.51 -7.25 -23.48
CA GLY A 40 5.27 -8.49 -22.74
C GLY A 40 5.61 -8.37 -21.26
N VAL A 41 6.77 -7.79 -20.93
CA VAL A 41 7.17 -7.54 -19.54
C VAL A 41 6.21 -6.54 -18.88
N ARG A 42 5.84 -5.46 -19.57
CA ARG A 42 4.88 -4.49 -19.04
C ARG A 42 3.54 -5.13 -18.70
N ARG A 43 2.98 -5.96 -19.59
CA ARG A 43 1.73 -6.69 -19.33
C ARG A 43 1.83 -7.66 -18.16
N ALA A 44 3.01 -8.23 -17.89
CA ALA A 44 3.23 -9.09 -16.74
C ALA A 44 3.38 -8.29 -15.43
N VAL A 45 3.92 -7.07 -15.50
CA VAL A 45 4.20 -6.21 -14.34
C VAL A 45 2.98 -5.37 -13.92
N ASP A 46 2.16 -4.90 -14.86
CA ASP A 46 0.99 -4.06 -14.55
C ASP A 46 0.02 -4.72 -13.54
N PRO A 47 -0.31 -6.03 -13.64
CA PRO A 47 -1.13 -6.70 -12.63
C PRO A 47 -0.48 -6.73 -11.24
N LEU A 48 0.84 -6.89 -11.17
CA LEU A 48 1.56 -6.87 -9.89
C LEU A 48 1.51 -5.49 -9.23
N ALA A 49 1.56 -4.42 -10.02
CA ALA A 49 1.40 -3.06 -9.50
C ALA A 49 -0.01 -2.83 -8.94
N ALA A 50 -1.04 -3.36 -9.60
CA ALA A 50 -2.41 -3.31 -9.12
C ALA A 50 -2.59 -4.10 -7.80
N GLU A 51 -2.02 -5.31 -7.71
CA GLU A 51 -2.05 -6.11 -6.48
C GLU A 51 -1.32 -5.42 -5.32
N LEU A 52 -0.15 -4.82 -5.56
CA LEU A 52 0.56 -4.05 -4.54
C LEU A 52 -0.26 -2.86 -4.03
N ALA A 53 -0.98 -2.18 -4.92
CA ALA A 53 -1.88 -1.10 -4.54
C ALA A 53 -3.07 -1.61 -3.69
N ALA A 54 -3.64 -2.76 -4.05
CA ALA A 54 -4.71 -3.38 -3.28
C ALA A 54 -4.23 -3.79 -1.87
N TRP A 55 -3.03 -4.37 -1.76
CA TRP A 55 -2.45 -4.74 -0.47
C TRP A 55 -2.12 -3.51 0.39
N ALA A 56 -1.64 -2.43 -0.24
CA ALA A 56 -1.40 -1.17 0.46
C ALA A 56 -2.71 -0.62 1.07
N LEU A 57 -3.80 -0.64 0.29
CA LEU A 57 -5.11 -0.20 0.77
C LEU A 57 -5.61 -1.07 1.94
N ALA A 58 -5.58 -2.40 1.79
CA ALA A 58 -6.00 -3.32 2.84
C ALA A 58 -5.20 -3.14 4.14
N ALA A 59 -3.87 -2.95 4.04
CA ALA A 59 -3.04 -2.67 5.19
C ALA A 59 -3.42 -1.34 5.89
N ALA A 60 -3.73 -0.29 5.13
CA ALA A 60 -4.19 0.98 5.68
C ALA A 60 -5.54 0.84 6.39
N GLU A 61 -6.49 0.08 5.83
CA GLU A 61 -7.79 -0.20 6.44
C GLU A 61 -7.65 -0.92 7.78
N ILE A 62 -6.78 -1.93 7.86
CA ILE A 62 -6.46 -2.63 9.12
C ILE A 62 -5.88 -1.66 10.14
N GLY A 63 -4.92 -0.81 9.73
CA GLY A 63 -4.33 0.21 10.59
C GLY A 63 -5.36 1.21 11.14
N ALA A 64 -6.30 1.64 10.30
CA ALA A 64 -7.40 2.52 10.69
C ALA A 64 -8.35 1.84 11.68
N GLY A 65 -8.74 0.58 11.43
CA GLY A 65 -9.59 -0.21 12.33
C GLY A 65 -8.98 -0.36 13.72
N LEU A 66 -7.70 -0.73 13.79
CA LEU A 66 -6.96 -0.84 15.05
C LEU A 66 -6.87 0.50 15.80
N SER A 67 -6.65 1.60 15.08
CA SER A 67 -6.58 2.94 15.68
C SER A 67 -7.93 3.38 16.24
N CYS A 68 -9.01 3.11 15.50
CA CYS A 68 -10.38 3.39 15.94
C CYS A 68 -10.77 2.57 17.18
N GLY A 69 -10.45 1.27 17.20
CA GLY A 69 -10.68 0.42 18.37
C GLY A 69 -9.90 0.90 19.59
N ALA A 70 -8.60 1.18 19.43
CA ALA A 70 -7.76 1.69 20.51
C ALA A 70 -8.27 3.03 21.06
N ARG A 71 -8.77 3.93 20.20
CA ARG A 71 -9.38 5.19 20.63
C ARG A 71 -10.63 4.94 21.47
N ARG A 72 -11.55 4.10 20.99
CA ARG A 72 -12.78 3.76 21.71
C ARG A 72 -12.51 3.14 23.09
N TYR A 73 -11.50 2.28 23.21
CA TYR A 73 -11.09 1.74 24.50
C TYR A 73 -10.59 2.82 25.47
N ARG A 74 -9.74 3.75 25.00
CA ARG A 74 -9.28 4.87 25.84
C ARG A 74 -10.42 5.79 26.26
N ASP A 75 -11.37 6.08 25.36
CA ASP A 75 -12.52 6.92 25.67
C ASP A 75 -13.41 6.25 26.73
N ALA A 76 -13.62 4.94 26.64
CA ALA A 76 -14.37 4.16 27.63
C ALA A 76 -13.66 4.13 29.00
N GLU A 77 -12.34 3.97 29.02
CA GLU A 77 -11.54 4.00 30.25
C GLU A 77 -11.58 5.37 30.92
N ALA A 78 -11.48 6.45 30.15
CA ALA A 78 -11.60 7.81 30.66
C ALA A 78 -13.00 8.10 31.24
N ALA A 79 -14.05 7.63 30.57
CA ALA A 79 -15.43 7.76 31.07
C ALA A 79 -15.64 6.98 32.38
N ALA A 80 -15.12 5.76 32.47
CA ALA A 80 -15.18 4.96 33.70
C ALA A 80 -14.41 5.64 34.86
N ALA A 81 -13.20 6.16 34.60
CA ALA A 81 -12.41 6.88 35.60
C ALA A 81 -13.09 8.17 36.07
N ALA A 82 -13.82 8.87 35.19
CA ALA A 82 -14.59 10.06 35.55
C ALA A 82 -15.81 9.74 36.42
N GLY A 83 -16.45 8.58 36.24
CA GLY A 83 -17.59 8.14 37.05
C GLY A 83 -17.23 7.52 38.42
N LEU A 84 -15.93 7.28 38.68
CA LEU A 84 -15.41 6.79 39.96
C LEU A 84 -15.01 7.92 40.93
N ARG A 85 -15.32 9.19 40.59
CA ARG A 85 -15.14 10.38 41.44
C ARG A 85 -16.45 10.82 42.06
#